data_AF-A0A257N4G9-F1
#
_entry.id   AF-A0A257N4G9-F1
#
_cell.length_a   1.000
_cell.length_b   1.000
_cell.length_c   1.000
_cell.angle_alpha   90.00
_cell.angle_beta   90.00
_cell.angle_gamma   90.00
#
_symmetry.space_group_name_H-M   'P 1'
#
loop_
_entity.id
_entity.type
_entity.pdbx_description
1 polymer ?
#
loop_
_entity_poly.entity_id
_entity_poly.type
_entity_poly.pdbx_seq_one_letter_code
_entity_poly.pdbx_strand_id
1 'polypeptide(L)' 'KEKGWEGCLSVPSIRALVPRYTAIKIHYVNEQGDEQVAELDGFVARVFQHEFDHLQGKVFLDSVESNQDIFAESEYLKIC' A
#
# COMPACT_ATOMS: atom_id res chain seq x y z
N LYS A 1 1.34 -10.21 8.75
CA LYS A 1 1.18 -8.86 8.16
C LYS A 1 1.79 -7.86 9.11
N GLU A 2 2.41 -6.81 8.59
CA GLU A 2 3.01 -5.73 9.37
C GLU A 2 2.29 -4.42 9.07
N LYS A 3 2.03 -3.64 10.12
CA LYS A 3 1.42 -2.32 10.03
C LYS A 3 2.48 -1.28 9.65
N GLY A 4 2.18 -0.46 8.65
CA GLY A 4 3.07 0.59 8.18
C GLY A 4 2.30 1.75 7.59
N TRP A 5 2.89 2.94 7.60
CA TRP A 5 2.24 4.16 7.14
C TRP A 5 2.10 4.16 5.62
N GLU A 6 0.89 4.42 5.14
CA GLU A 6 0.57 4.63 3.74
C GLU A 6 -0.12 5.98 3.54
N GLY A 7 0.13 6.55 2.37
CA GLY A 7 -0.62 7.67 1.81
C GLY A 7 -0.85 7.41 0.33
N CYS A 8 -1.77 8.14 -0.28
CA CYS A 8 -2.06 8.03 -1.70
C CYS A 8 -2.29 9.42 -2.30
N LEU A 9 -1.78 9.67 -3.50
CA LEU A 9 -2.03 10.94 -4.20
C LEU A 9 -3.51 11.10 -4.58
N SER A 10 -4.23 10.00 -4.77
CA SER A 10 -5.68 9.99 -5.03
C SER A 10 -6.52 10.30 -3.79
N VAL A 11 -5.94 10.20 -2.58
CA VAL A 11 -6.59 10.50 -1.30
C VAL A 11 -5.67 11.45 -0.50
N PRO A 12 -5.61 12.73 -0.90
CA PRO A 12 -4.68 13.69 -0.31
C PRO A 12 -5.03 13.98 1.15
N SER A 13 -4.05 14.52 1.89
CA SER A 13 -4.22 15.00 3.28
C SER A 13 -4.49 13.92 4.33
N ILE A 14 -4.42 12.64 3.96
CA ILE A 14 -4.64 11.50 4.87
C ILE A 14 -3.42 10.57 4.85
N ARG A 15 -3.10 10.04 6.02
CA ARG A 15 -2.19 8.92 6.24
C ARG A 15 -2.86 7.87 7.09
N ALA A 16 -2.60 6.60 6.83
CA ALA A 16 -3.10 5.54 7.70
C ALA A 16 -2.08 4.43 7.91
N LEU A 17 -2.16 3.78 9.06
CA LEU A 17 -1.34 2.63 9.39
C LEU A 17 -2.02 1.35 8.89
N VAL A 18 -1.53 0.82 7.76
CA VAL A 18 -2.19 -0.27 7.02
C VAL A 18 -1.41 -1.59 7.18
N PRO A 19 -2.06 -2.71 7.52
CA PRO A 19 -1.41 -4.02 7.60
C PRO A 19 -1.19 -4.63 6.20
N ARG A 20 0.07 -4.89 5.84
CA ARG A 20 0.45 -5.53 4.56
C ARG A 20 1.26 -6.79 4.78
N TYR A 21 1.30 -7.67 3.78
CA TYR A 21 2.26 -8.77 3.78
C TYR A 21 3.66 -8.22 3.55
N THR A 22 4.64 -8.69 4.31
CA THR A 22 6.04 -8.24 4.24
C THR A 22 6.81 -8.90 3.10
N ALA A 23 6.31 -10.01 2.57
CA ALA A 23 6.82 -10.68 1.39
C ALA A 23 5.65 -11.23 0.58
N ILE A 24 5.72 -11.09 -0.75
CA ILE A 24 4.70 -11.54 -1.70
C ILE A 24 5.36 -12.14 -2.93
N LYS A 25 4.66 -13.05 -3.59
CA LYS A 25 5.02 -13.54 -4.92
C LYS A 25 3.98 -13.05 -5.91
N ILE A 26 4.44 -12.42 -6.98
CA ILE A 26 3.58 -11.79 -7.99
C ILE A 26 3.79 -12.43 -9.35
N HIS A 27 2.70 -12.46 -10.12
CA HIS A 27 2.69 -12.83 -11.52
C HIS A 27 2.18 -11.62 -12.29
N TYR A 28 2.94 -11.16 -13.29
CA TYR A 28 2.56 -10.01 -14.10
C TYR A 28 3.09 -10.18 -15.52
N VAL A 29 2.57 -9.34 -16.43
CA VAL A 29 3.04 -9.27 -17.81
C VAL A 29 3.81 -7.97 -17.97
N ASN A 30 5.01 -8.04 -18.54
CA ASN A 30 5.82 -6.84 -18.81
C ASN A 30 5.25 -6.06 -20.01
N GLU A 31 5.85 -4.91 -20.33
CA GLU A 31 5.42 -4.06 -21.45
C GLU A 31 5.58 -4.74 -22.83
N GLN A 32 6.38 -5.79 -22.92
CA GLN A 32 6.62 -6.58 -24.13
C GLN A 32 5.62 -7.74 -24.30
N GLY A 33 4.78 -8.01 -23.30
CA GLY A 33 3.81 -9.10 -23.32
C GLY A 33 4.31 -10.42 -22.71
N ASP A 34 5.51 -10.45 -22.14
CA ASP A 34 6.07 -11.67 -21.54
C ASP A 34 5.60 -11.86 -20.09
N GLU A 35 5.26 -13.09 -19.73
CA GLU A 35 4.93 -13.47 -18.36
C GLU A 35 6.18 -13.43 -17.46
N GLN A 36 6.02 -12.81 -16.30
CA GLN A 36 7.07 -12.67 -15.29
C GLN A 36 6.57 -13.16 -13.93
N VAL A 37 7.51 -13.69 -13.16
CA VAL A 37 7.29 -14.08 -11.76
C VAL A 37 8.35 -13.40 -10.91
N ALA A 38 7.94 -12.65 -9.90
CA ALA A 38 8.85 -11.97 -9.00
C ALA A 38 8.45 -12.21 -7.54
N GLU A 39 9.46 -12.30 -6.67
CA GLU A 39 9.28 -12.29 -5.22
C GLU A 39 9.70 -10.90 -4.74
N LEU A 40 8.77 -10.20 -4.08
CA LEU A 40 8.98 -8.86 -3.55
C LEU A 40 8.91 -8.93 -2.03
N ASP A 41 9.76 -8.15 -1.36
CA ASP A 41 9.75 -8.03 0.09
C ASP A 41 9.85 -6.57 0.56
N GLY A 42 9.72 -6.39 1.87
CA GLY A 42 9.89 -5.12 2.55
C GLY A 42 8.98 -4.02 2.02
N PHE A 43 9.58 -2.86 1.75
CA PHE A 43 8.84 -1.69 1.28
C PHE A 43 8.25 -1.88 -0.13
N VAL A 44 8.97 -2.56 -1.02
CA VAL A 44 8.52 -2.77 -2.41
C VAL A 44 7.28 -3.67 -2.43
N ALA A 45 7.25 -4.71 -1.59
CA ALA A 45 6.05 -5.54 -1.43
C ALA A 45 4.83 -4.73 -1.00
N ARG A 46 4.99 -3.76 -0.09
CA ARG A 46 3.92 -2.86 0.36
C ARG A 46 3.41 -1.96 -0.76
N VAL A 47 4.33 -1.29 -1.48
CA VAL A 47 3.96 -0.43 -2.61
C VAL A 47 3.21 -1.22 -3.68
N PHE A 48 3.69 -2.42 -4.03
CA PHE A 48 3.01 -3.24 -5.02
C PHE A 48 1.59 -3.63 -4.58
N GLN A 49 1.41 -4.03 -3.32
CA GLN A 49 0.06 -4.31 -2.77
C GLN A 49 -0.84 -3.07 -2.84
N HIS A 50 -0.32 -1.87 -2.55
CA HIS A 50 -1.05 -0.62 -2.65
C HIS A 50 -1.51 -0.33 -4.09
N GLU A 51 -0.60 -0.40 -5.06
CA GLU A 51 -0.94 -0.14 -6.46
C GLU A 51 -1.88 -1.21 -7.04
N PHE A 52 -1.73 -2.46 -6.59
CA PHE A 52 -2.62 -3.53 -6.98
C PHE A 52 -4.05 -3.35 -6.46
N ASP A 53 -4.23 -2.78 -5.26
CA ASP A 53 -5.57 -2.46 -4.74
C ASP A 53 -6.33 -1.49 -5.66
N HIS A 54 -5.63 -0.51 -6.27
CA HIS A 54 -6.24 0.42 -7.23
C HIS A 54 -6.80 -0.30 -8.47
N LEU A 55 -6.14 -1.38 -8.93
CA LEU A 55 -6.66 -2.21 -10.01
C LEU A 55 -7.96 -2.94 -9.63
N GLN A 56 -8.21 -3.10 -8.34
CA GLN A 56 -9.46 -3.65 -7.80
C GLN A 56 -10.47 -2.57 -7.42
N GLY A 57 -10.18 -1.29 -7.70
CA GLY A 57 -11.02 -0.16 -7.31
C GLY A 57 -11.04 0.11 -5.81
N LYS A 58 -10.02 -0.34 -5.07
CA LYS A 58 -9.86 -0.12 -3.63
C LYS A 58 -8.76 0.89 -3.37
N VAL A 59 -8.86 1.59 -2.25
CA VAL A 59 -7.81 2.47 -1.73
C VAL A 59 -7.29 1.93 -0.40
N PHE A 60 -6.15 2.42 0.06
CA PHE A 60 -5.50 1.95 1.29
C PHE A 60 -6.41 2.05 2.54
N LEU A 61 -7.35 3.01 2.58
CA LEU A 61 -8.32 3.15 3.66
C LEU A 61 -9.27 1.94 3.80
N ASP A 62 -9.55 1.23 2.71
CA ASP A 62 -10.40 0.03 2.72
C ASP A 62 -9.72 -1.15 3.44
N SER A 63 -8.40 -1.09 3.60
CA SER A 63 -7.58 -2.12 4.26
C SER A 63 -7.19 -1.77 5.69
N VAL A 64 -7.66 -0.64 6.22
CA VAL A 64 -7.38 -0.21 7.60
C VAL A 64 -8.23 -1.03 8.58
N GLU A 65 -7.62 -1.52 9.66
CA GLU A 65 -8.31 -2.35 10.66
C GLU A 65 -9.09 -1.53 11.70
N SER A 66 -8.66 -0.29 11.97
CA SER A 66 -9.23 0.57 13.01
C SER A 66 -9.22 2.03 12.57
N ASN A 67 -10.31 2.75 12.83
CA ASN A 67 -10.37 4.20 12.58
C ASN A 67 -9.33 4.99 13.38
N GLN A 68 -8.77 4.42 14.46
CA GLN A 68 -7.69 5.03 15.23
C GLN A 68 -6.35 5.03 14.49
N ASP A 69 -6.22 4.21 13.46
CA ASP A 69 -5.02 4.13 12.61
C ASP A 69 -5.03 5.17 11.48
N ILE A 70 -6.05 6.03 11.39
CA ILE A 70 -6.22 7.06 10.36
C ILE A 70 -5.89 8.43 10.92
N PHE A 71 -5.01 9.15 10.24
CA PHE A 71 -4.48 10.43 10.67
C PHE A 71 -4.57 11.45 9.53
N ALA A 72 -4.82 12.71 9.89
CA ALA A 72 -4.59 13.81 8.96
C ALA A 72 -3.07 13.95 8.70
N GLU A 73 -2.70 14.15 7.45
CA GLU A 73 -1.30 14.30 7.04
C GLU A 73 -0.59 15.43 7.80
N SER A 74 -1.31 16.52 8.09
CA SER A 74 -0.79 17.64 8.90
C SER A 74 -0.44 17.25 10.33
N GLU A 75 -1.12 16.27 10.93
CA GLU A 75 -0.80 15.77 12.26
C GLU A 75 0.34 14.76 12.22
N TYR A 76 0.34 13.89 11.20
CA TYR A 76 1.44 12.94 10.96
C TYR A 76 2.79 13.66 10.83
N LEU A 77 2.83 14.74 10.05
CA LEU A 77 4.06 15.53 9.82
C LEU A 77 4.59 16.24 11.08
N LYS A 78 3.80 16.39 12.14
CA LYS A 78 4.28 16.94 13.43
C LYS A 78 4.96 15.88 14.29
N ILE A 79 4.76 14.60 13.99
CA ILE A 79 5.25 13.45 14.76
C ILE A 79 6.58 12.93 14.17
N CYS A 80 6.84 13.20 12.90
CA CYS A 80 8.12 12.94 12.22
C CYS A 80 9.15 14.05 12.47
#